data_AF-A0A4Z0D0P5-F1
#
_entry.id   AF-A0A4Z0D0P5-F1
#
_cell.length_a   1.000
_cell.length_b   1.000
_cell.length_c   1.000
_cell.angle_alpha   90.00
_cell.angle_beta   90.00
_cell.angle_gamma   90.00
#
_symmetry.space_group_name_H-M   'P 1'
#
loop_
_entity.id
_entity.type
_entity.pdbx_description
1 polymer ?
#
loop_
_entity_poly.entity_id
_entity_poly.type
_entity_poly.pdbx_seq_one_letter_code
_entity_poly.pdbx_strand_id
1 'polypeptide(L)'
;MKPNIKYIVLILSLMLSIFLAGCMNENTENENNQIVDENKKEVISSSPVEDFSQLTLLESFNYDYDLDGTEEAINLYTSAQKNSDGEMMWDDGQIFKLIIHDDDKIFILFDEYVQLGKINYYVYLENDIFTITVISPRTASFTVTDYVFDKDTNSFLVNRLIEKITDINMLKI
;
A
#
# COMPACT_ATOMS: atom_id res chain seq x y z
N MET A 1 -18.43 -44.98 54.41
CA MET A 1 -18.43 -45.73 53.14
C MET A 1 -17.08 -45.48 52.46
N LYS A 2 -16.14 -46.43 52.52
CA LYS A 2 -14.79 -46.23 51.97
C LYS A 2 -14.83 -46.46 50.45
N PRO A 3 -14.38 -45.52 49.61
CA PRO A 3 -14.36 -45.73 48.17
C PRO A 3 -13.39 -46.87 47.82
N ASN A 4 -13.86 -47.80 46.97
CA ASN A 4 -13.06 -48.96 46.57
C ASN A 4 -11.95 -48.49 45.63
N ILE A 5 -10.71 -48.49 46.13
CA ILE A 5 -9.48 -48.10 45.41
C ILE A 5 -9.35 -48.80 44.05
N LYS A 6 -9.90 -50.01 43.90
CA LYS A 6 -9.92 -50.75 42.63
C LYS A 6 -10.69 -50.03 41.51
N TYR A 7 -11.77 -49.33 41.83
CA TYR A 7 -12.56 -48.59 40.82
C TYR A 7 -11.92 -47.24 40.46
N ILE A 8 -11.20 -46.62 41.40
CA ILE A 8 -10.50 -45.35 41.13
C ILE A 8 -9.32 -45.58 40.18
N VAL A 9 -8.56 -46.67 40.34
CA VAL A 9 -7.45 -47.01 39.43
C VAL A 9 -7.95 -47.39 38.03
N LEU A 10 -9.10 -48.06 37.91
CA LEU A 10 -9.69 -48.44 36.63
C LEU A 10 -10.24 -47.24 35.83
N ILE A 11 -10.80 -46.24 36.52
CA ILE A 11 -11.31 -45.01 35.89
C ILE A 11 -10.15 -44.10 35.46
N LEU A 12 -9.05 -44.07 36.22
CA LEU A 12 -7.87 -43.26 35.87
C LEU A 12 -7.10 -43.85 34.67
N SER A 13 -7.09 -45.18 34.49
CA SER A 13 -6.43 -45.81 33.33
C SER A 13 -7.21 -45.65 32.03
N LEU A 14 -8.53 -45.48 32.09
CA LEU A 14 -9.38 -45.31 30.90
C LEU A 14 -9.37 -43.88 30.34
N MET A 15 -8.98 -42.89 31.15
CA MET A 15 -8.87 -41.48 30.75
C MET A 15 -7.49 -41.12 30.14
N LEU A 16 -6.48 -41.98 30.31
CA LEU A 16 -5.12 -41.73 29.79
C LEU A 16 -4.91 -42.23 28.35
N SER A 17 -5.84 -43.01 27.81
CA SER A 17 -5.78 -43.55 26.43
C SER A 17 -6.42 -42.64 25.36
N ILE A 18 -7.04 -41.52 25.75
CA ILE A 18 -7.71 -40.59 24.81
C ILE A 18 -6.73 -39.49 24.31
N PHE A 19 -5.53 -39.38 24.87
CA PHE A 19 -4.54 -38.35 24.49
C PHE A 19 -3.49 -38.76 23.44
N LEU A 20 -3.58 -39.95 22.83
CA LEU A 20 -2.55 -40.46 21.89
C LEU A 20 -3.06 -40.77 20.48
N ALA A 21 -4.31 -40.42 20.14
CA ALA A 21 -4.89 -40.69 18.81
C ALA A 21 -5.24 -39.39 18.04
N GLY A 22 -4.37 -38.39 18.10
CA GLY A 22 -4.62 -37.10 17.46
C GLY A 22 -3.37 -36.31 17.14
N CYS A 23 -2.45 -36.90 16.36
CA CYS A 23 -1.47 -36.18 15.54
C CYS A 23 -0.80 -37.18 14.59
N MET A 24 -1.43 -37.44 13.45
CA MET A 24 -0.72 -37.89 12.25
C MET A 24 -1.54 -37.42 11.04
N ASN A 25 -1.17 -36.24 10.57
CA ASN A 25 -1.31 -35.92 9.15
C ASN A 25 0.08 -35.44 8.72
N GLU A 26 0.75 -36.28 7.93
CA GLU A 26 1.95 -35.91 7.20
C GLU A 26 1.62 -34.84 6.16
N ASN A 27 2.65 -34.04 5.87
CA ASN A 27 2.77 -33.08 4.77
C ASN A 27 2.02 -31.77 4.94
N THR A 28 2.74 -30.78 5.46
CA THR A 28 2.56 -29.38 5.03
C THR A 28 3.93 -28.73 4.94
N GLU A 29 4.71 -29.15 3.94
CA GLU A 29 5.41 -28.17 3.14
C GLU A 29 4.31 -27.38 2.41
N ASN A 30 3.91 -26.24 2.96
CA ASN A 30 3.37 -25.17 2.15
C ASN A 30 4.30 -24.00 2.38
N GLU A 31 5.19 -23.85 1.39
CA GLU A 31 5.66 -22.55 0.95
C GLU A 31 4.51 -21.55 1.09
N ASN A 32 4.78 -20.43 1.76
CA ASN A 32 4.00 -19.22 1.58
C ASN A 32 4.25 -18.69 0.15
N ASN A 33 3.84 -19.46 -0.87
CA ASN A 33 3.36 -18.89 -2.10
C ASN A 33 1.93 -18.48 -1.81
N GLN A 34 1.78 -17.28 -1.24
CA GLN A 34 0.59 -16.51 -1.56
C GLN A 34 0.60 -16.39 -3.08
N ILE A 35 -0.20 -17.24 -3.73
CA ILE A 35 -0.64 -17.02 -5.10
C ILE A 35 -1.46 -15.74 -4.98
N VAL A 36 -0.79 -14.61 -5.15
CA VAL A 36 -1.43 -13.36 -5.50
C VAL A 36 -2.25 -13.71 -6.74
N ASP A 37 -3.58 -13.58 -6.62
CA ASP A 37 -4.45 -13.73 -7.77
C ASP A 37 -4.05 -12.65 -8.78
N GLU A 38 -3.23 -13.04 -9.76
CA GLU A 38 -2.69 -12.16 -10.80
C GLU A 38 -3.80 -11.46 -11.63
N ASN A 39 -5.06 -11.86 -11.43
CA ASN A 39 -6.21 -11.40 -12.21
C ASN A 39 -7.00 -10.24 -11.59
N LYS A 40 -6.59 -9.67 -10.46
CA LYS A 40 -7.22 -8.43 -9.94
C LYS A 40 -6.22 -7.33 -9.68
N LYS A 41 -5.57 -6.85 -10.75
CA LYS A 41 -4.90 -5.54 -10.72
C LYS A 41 -5.94 -4.48 -10.41
N GLU A 42 -5.64 -3.63 -9.43
CA GLU A 42 -6.43 -2.45 -9.15
C GLU A 42 -6.25 -1.45 -10.30
N VAL A 43 -7.36 -0.85 -10.70
CA VAL A 43 -7.43 0.06 -11.84
C VAL A 43 -7.91 1.42 -11.33
N ILE A 44 -7.18 2.46 -11.65
CA ILE A 44 -7.52 3.86 -11.35
C ILE A 44 -8.03 4.48 -12.63
N SER A 45 -9.33 4.75 -12.67
CA SER A 45 -9.97 5.50 -13.74
C SER A 45 -9.99 6.99 -13.43
N SER A 46 -10.09 7.79 -14.48
CA SER A 46 -10.23 9.23 -14.35
C SER A 46 -11.53 9.62 -13.63
N SER A 47 -11.49 10.69 -12.84
CA SER A 47 -12.68 11.36 -12.31
C SER A 47 -12.72 12.82 -12.79
N PRO A 48 -13.87 13.50 -12.70
CA PRO A 48 -13.94 14.94 -12.93
C PRO A 48 -12.99 15.70 -11.99
N VAL A 49 -12.52 16.87 -12.44
CA VAL A 49 -11.66 17.75 -11.62
C VAL A 49 -12.31 18.07 -10.27
N GLU A 50 -11.49 17.98 -9.21
CA GLU A 50 -11.85 18.35 -7.84
C GLU A 50 -11.14 19.65 -7.42
N ASP A 51 -11.66 20.31 -6.38
CA ASP A 51 -11.04 21.50 -5.80
C ASP A 51 -9.95 21.10 -4.78
N PHE A 52 -8.70 21.41 -5.11
CA PHE A 52 -7.53 21.19 -4.24
C PHE A 52 -7.03 22.47 -3.57
N SER A 53 -7.79 23.56 -3.58
CA SER A 53 -7.39 24.88 -3.04
C SER A 53 -7.03 24.86 -1.55
N GLN A 54 -7.53 23.88 -0.80
CA GLN A 54 -7.23 23.69 0.62
C GLN A 54 -5.91 22.96 0.88
N LEU A 55 -5.29 22.38 -0.16
CA LEU A 55 -4.02 21.67 -0.06
C LEU A 55 -2.87 22.57 -0.53
N THR A 56 -1.69 22.31 0.03
CA THR A 56 -0.45 22.92 -0.41
C THR A 56 0.19 22.07 -1.49
N LEU A 57 0.46 22.66 -2.65
CA LEU A 57 1.30 22.04 -3.69
C LEU A 57 2.76 21.97 -3.20
N LEU A 58 3.33 20.77 -3.20
CA LEU A 58 4.72 20.51 -2.85
C LEU A 58 5.61 20.44 -4.09
N GLU A 59 5.22 19.62 -5.06
CA GLU A 59 5.98 19.33 -6.26
C GLU A 59 5.04 19.23 -7.46
N SER A 60 5.52 19.64 -8.62
CA SER A 60 4.80 19.62 -9.90
C SER A 60 5.76 19.27 -11.03
N PHE A 61 5.32 18.42 -11.93
CA PHE A 61 6.04 18.00 -13.13
C PHE A 61 5.05 17.88 -14.28
N ASN A 62 5.42 18.38 -15.47
CA ASN A 62 4.57 18.30 -16.65
C ASN A 62 5.13 17.31 -17.66
N TYR A 63 4.26 16.49 -18.25
CA TYR A 63 4.63 15.52 -19.27
C TYR A 63 3.39 15.08 -20.05
N ASP A 64 3.51 15.03 -21.39
CA ASP A 64 2.53 14.44 -22.31
C ASP A 64 2.60 12.91 -22.22
N TYR A 65 1.84 12.30 -21.32
CA TYR A 65 1.96 10.86 -21.05
C TYR A 65 1.18 9.98 -22.00
N ASP A 66 0.09 10.50 -22.58
CA ASP A 66 -0.77 9.77 -23.50
C ASP A 66 -0.44 10.04 -24.98
N LEU A 67 0.46 11.01 -25.23
CA LEU A 67 0.98 11.43 -26.53
C LEU A 67 -0.10 12.09 -27.40
N ASP A 68 -1.01 12.85 -26.79
CA ASP A 68 -2.04 13.63 -27.49
C ASP A 68 -1.55 15.01 -27.96
N GLY A 69 -0.37 15.44 -27.50
CA GLY A 69 0.26 16.71 -27.83
C GLY A 69 0.02 17.83 -26.82
N THR A 70 -0.70 17.55 -25.73
CA THR A 70 -0.88 18.39 -24.55
C THR A 70 0.02 17.87 -23.44
N GLU A 71 0.45 18.73 -22.51
CA GLU A 71 1.18 18.26 -21.33
C GLU A 71 0.23 18.16 -20.14
N GLU A 72 0.28 17.03 -19.43
CA GLU A 72 -0.48 16.83 -18.21
C GLU A 72 0.37 17.15 -16.99
N ALA A 73 -0.27 17.66 -15.94
CA ALA A 73 0.41 18.07 -14.72
C ALA A 73 0.34 16.98 -13.66
N ILE A 74 1.50 16.44 -13.29
CA ILE A 74 1.69 15.50 -12.18
C ILE A 74 2.05 16.29 -10.93
N ASN A 75 1.13 16.32 -9.96
CA ASN A 75 1.19 17.20 -8.81
C ASN A 75 1.13 16.41 -7.49
N LEU A 76 2.10 16.66 -6.61
CA LEU A 76 2.09 16.16 -5.24
C LEU A 76 1.61 17.28 -4.29
N TYR A 77 0.48 17.03 -3.63
CA TYR A 77 -0.12 17.90 -2.63
C TYR A 77 0.06 17.36 -1.22
N THR A 78 0.00 18.26 -0.24
CA THR A 78 -0.14 17.91 1.17
C THR A 78 -1.13 18.82 1.90
N SER A 79 -1.73 18.30 2.96
CA SER A 79 -2.58 19.09 3.87
C SER A 79 -1.79 20.03 4.80
N ALA A 80 -0.47 19.84 4.95
CA ALA A 80 0.35 20.80 5.70
C ALA A 80 0.31 22.17 5.03
N GLN A 81 0.17 23.22 5.85
CA GLN A 81 0.11 24.60 5.39
C GLN A 81 1.50 25.25 5.44
N LYS A 82 1.63 26.40 4.81
CA LYS A 82 2.83 27.25 4.93
C LYS A 82 2.59 28.35 5.96
N ASN A 83 3.62 28.72 6.72
CA ASN A 83 3.58 29.90 7.59
C ASN A 83 3.66 31.20 6.77
N SER A 84 3.65 32.35 7.45
CA SER A 84 3.77 33.67 6.80
C SER A 84 5.07 33.86 6.00
N ASP A 85 6.10 33.09 6.32
CA ASP A 85 7.42 33.15 5.68
C ASP A 85 7.53 32.14 4.51
N GLY A 86 6.45 31.39 4.22
CA GLY A 86 6.39 30.41 3.14
C GLY A 86 6.97 29.04 3.50
N GLU A 87 7.42 28.84 4.74
CA GLU A 87 7.97 27.57 5.22
C GLU A 87 6.85 26.59 5.57
N MET A 88 7.06 25.31 5.28
CA MET A 88 6.10 24.26 5.60
C MET A 88 5.94 24.08 7.12
N MET A 89 4.69 24.13 7.59
CA MET A 89 4.31 23.82 8.96
C MET A 89 3.95 22.34 9.07
N TRP A 90 4.97 21.49 9.19
CA TRP A 90 4.80 20.06 9.38
C TRP A 90 4.24 19.73 10.77
N ASP A 91 3.38 18.71 10.85
CA ASP A 91 2.92 18.08 12.09
C ASP A 91 3.39 16.62 12.10
N ASP A 92 2.95 15.85 13.09
CA ASP A 92 3.24 14.42 13.18
C ASP A 92 2.63 13.61 12.03
N GLY A 93 1.57 14.10 11.37
CA GLY A 93 1.03 13.46 10.18
C GLY A 93 0.04 14.29 9.36
N GLN A 94 0.04 14.02 8.06
CA GLN A 94 -0.60 14.83 7.02
C GLN A 94 -1.19 13.95 5.94
N ILE A 95 -2.28 14.41 5.31
CA ILE A 95 -2.70 13.88 4.01
C ILE A 95 -1.65 14.26 2.96
N PHE A 96 -1.23 13.28 2.16
CA PHE A 96 -0.50 13.47 0.91
C PHE A 96 -1.36 12.94 -0.24
N LYS A 97 -1.42 13.70 -1.34
CA LYS A 97 -2.19 13.35 -2.52
C LYS A 97 -1.36 13.53 -3.77
N LEU A 98 -1.13 12.47 -4.54
CA LEU A 98 -0.48 12.53 -5.86
C LEU A 98 -1.55 12.42 -6.92
N ILE A 99 -1.65 13.44 -7.77
CA ILE A 99 -2.64 13.49 -8.85
C ILE A 99 -1.96 13.73 -10.18
N ILE A 100 -2.58 13.23 -11.24
CA ILE A 100 -2.37 13.70 -12.61
C ILE A 100 -3.58 14.53 -12.98
N HIS A 101 -3.35 15.75 -13.48
CA HIS A 101 -4.38 16.62 -14.03
C HIS A 101 -4.25 16.68 -15.53
N ASP A 102 -5.30 16.25 -16.22
CA ASP A 102 -5.39 16.05 -17.66
C ASP A 102 -6.69 16.71 -18.13
N ASP A 103 -6.57 17.94 -18.63
CA ASP A 103 -7.68 18.81 -19.03
C ASP A 103 -8.84 18.88 -18.01
N ASP A 104 -9.95 18.20 -18.29
CA ASP A 104 -11.18 18.17 -17.49
C ASP A 104 -11.28 16.94 -16.58
N LYS A 105 -10.18 16.20 -16.45
CA LYS A 105 -10.07 14.95 -15.71
C LYS A 105 -8.89 14.95 -14.77
N ILE A 106 -8.99 14.12 -13.75
CA ILE A 106 -7.90 13.83 -12.84
C ILE A 106 -7.77 12.33 -12.62
N PHE A 107 -6.55 11.90 -12.33
CA PHE A 107 -6.27 10.57 -11.79
C PHE A 107 -5.64 10.76 -10.40
N ILE A 108 -6.30 10.23 -9.36
CA ILE A 108 -5.77 10.26 -8.00
C ILE A 108 -4.98 8.96 -7.80
N LEU A 109 -3.66 9.05 -7.92
CA LEU A 109 -2.78 7.88 -7.80
C LEU A 109 -2.55 7.51 -6.34
N PHE A 110 -2.30 8.51 -5.50
CA PHE A 110 -2.05 8.32 -4.07
C PHE A 110 -2.92 9.29 -3.28
N ASP A 111 -3.57 8.83 -2.22
CA ASP A 111 -4.35 9.65 -1.28
C ASP A 111 -4.36 8.99 0.09
N GLU A 112 -3.37 9.33 0.91
CA GLU A 112 -3.25 8.72 2.24
C GLU A 112 -2.81 9.74 3.29
N TYR A 113 -3.26 9.49 4.52
CA TYR A 113 -2.67 10.09 5.71
C TYR A 113 -1.32 9.42 6.03
N VAL A 114 -0.27 10.24 6.11
CA VAL A 114 1.11 9.83 6.38
C VAL A 114 1.55 10.39 7.72
N GLN A 115 1.75 9.51 8.71
CA GLN A 115 2.31 9.86 10.01
C GLN A 115 3.81 9.54 10.05
N LEU A 116 4.63 10.51 10.47
CA LEU A 116 6.08 10.38 10.63
C LEU A 116 6.74 9.72 9.40
N GLY A 117 6.47 10.31 8.23
CA GLY A 117 6.92 9.81 6.94
C GLY A 117 6.93 10.90 5.89
N LYS A 118 7.27 10.51 4.66
CA LYS A 118 7.25 11.39 3.49
C LYS A 118 6.83 10.60 2.26
N ILE A 119 6.35 11.29 1.24
CA ILE A 119 6.08 10.70 -0.07
C ILE A 119 7.12 11.22 -1.05
N ASN A 120 7.72 10.32 -1.83
CA ASN A 120 8.54 10.67 -2.98
C ASN A 120 7.97 9.92 -4.19
N TYR A 121 8.05 10.52 -5.36
CA TYR A 121 7.64 9.87 -6.60
C TYR A 121 8.68 10.05 -7.69
N TYR A 122 8.67 9.14 -8.65
CA TYR A 122 9.54 9.15 -9.81
C TYR A 122 8.70 8.89 -11.06
N VAL A 123 8.89 9.72 -12.07
CA VAL A 123 8.20 9.61 -13.36
C VAL A 123 9.22 9.11 -14.39
N TYR A 124 8.89 8.07 -15.15
CA TYR A 124 9.78 7.51 -16.16
C TYR A 124 9.01 6.71 -17.21
N LEU A 125 9.71 6.33 -18.28
CA LEU A 125 9.24 5.40 -19.29
C LEU A 125 9.94 4.06 -19.10
N GLU A 126 9.17 2.98 -19.00
CA GLU A 126 9.69 1.61 -19.05
C GLU A 126 9.23 0.94 -20.34
N ASN A 127 10.14 0.69 -21.27
CA ASN A 127 9.81 0.17 -22.61
C ASN A 127 8.70 1.01 -23.30
N ASP A 128 8.84 2.33 -23.26
CA ASP A 128 7.89 3.32 -23.79
C ASP A 128 6.52 3.36 -23.07
N ILE A 129 6.37 2.67 -21.95
CA ILE A 129 5.17 2.71 -21.11
C ILE A 129 5.39 3.75 -20.00
N PHE A 130 4.47 4.70 -19.88
CA PHE A 130 4.52 5.72 -18.84
C PHE A 130 4.21 5.11 -17.47
N THR A 131 5.15 5.32 -16.54
CA THR A 131 5.08 4.75 -15.19
C THR A 131 5.45 5.81 -14.16
N ILE A 132 4.70 5.81 -13.06
CA ILE A 132 5.02 6.57 -11.86
C ILE A 132 5.22 5.62 -10.71
N THR A 133 6.41 5.63 -10.10
CA THR A 133 6.66 4.91 -8.84
C THR A 133 6.49 5.85 -7.67
N VAL A 134 5.68 5.45 -6.69
CA VAL A 134 5.57 6.11 -5.38
C VAL A 134 6.31 5.29 -4.33
N ILE A 135 7.17 5.97 -3.57
CA ILE A 135 7.88 5.41 -2.42
C ILE A 135 7.39 6.11 -1.15
N SER A 136 6.80 5.33 -0.24
CA SER A 136 6.20 5.81 1.02
C SER A 136 6.93 5.23 2.24
N PRO A 137 8.11 5.77 2.60
CA PRO A 137 8.76 5.43 3.86
C PRO A 137 8.02 6.06 5.05
N ARG A 138 7.66 5.22 6.02
CA ARG A 138 7.06 5.58 7.30
C ARG A 138 7.84 4.90 8.41
N THR A 139 7.79 5.43 9.63
CA THR A 139 8.60 4.93 10.76
C THR A 139 8.57 3.40 10.94
N ALA A 140 7.40 2.77 10.78
CA ALA A 140 7.23 1.32 10.94
C ALA A 140 6.77 0.60 9.66
N SER A 141 6.77 1.29 8.50
CA SER A 141 6.43 0.62 7.25
C SER A 141 7.06 1.23 6.01
N PHE A 142 7.27 0.41 5.00
CA PHE A 142 7.79 0.84 3.71
C PHE A 142 6.96 0.22 2.59
N THR A 143 6.52 1.06 1.63
CA THR A 143 5.82 0.61 0.42
C THR A 143 6.45 1.22 -0.82
N VAL A 144 6.38 0.46 -1.91
CA VAL A 144 6.74 0.89 -3.27
C VAL A 144 5.62 0.44 -4.19
N THR A 145 5.04 1.38 -4.92
CA THR A 145 3.89 1.13 -5.79
C THR A 145 4.11 1.82 -7.12
N ASP A 146 3.96 1.06 -8.20
CA ASP A 146 3.95 1.60 -9.55
C ASP A 146 2.51 1.83 -10.00
N TYR A 147 2.31 2.96 -10.67
CA TYR A 147 1.13 3.31 -11.41
C TYR A 147 1.51 3.33 -12.88
N VAL A 148 1.03 2.34 -13.62
CA VAL A 148 1.40 2.12 -15.02
C VAL A 148 0.23 2.53 -15.90
N PHE A 149 0.46 3.47 -16.81
CA PHE A 149 -0.59 3.91 -17.73
C PHE A 149 -0.94 2.81 -18.73
N ASP A 150 -2.24 2.53 -18.84
CA ASP A 150 -2.81 1.66 -19.85
C ASP A 150 -3.61 2.51 -20.85
N LYS A 151 -3.01 2.68 -22.04
CA LYS A 151 -3.59 3.46 -23.14
C LYS A 151 -4.86 2.86 -23.71
N ASP A 152 -5.03 1.53 -23.65
CA ASP A 152 -6.21 0.88 -24.22
C ASP A 152 -7.48 1.19 -23.40
N THR A 153 -7.31 1.34 -22.09
CA THR A 153 -8.40 1.62 -21.15
C THR A 153 -8.44 3.06 -20.65
N ASN A 154 -7.43 3.87 -21.00
CA ASN A 154 -7.20 5.21 -20.47
C ASN A 154 -7.26 5.25 -18.94
N SER A 155 -6.46 4.39 -18.31
CA SER A 155 -6.47 4.18 -16.87
C SER A 155 -5.07 3.85 -16.35
N PHE A 156 -4.89 3.89 -15.03
CA PHE A 156 -3.65 3.46 -14.39
C PHE A 156 -3.83 2.11 -13.70
N LEU A 157 -2.95 1.17 -14.03
CA LEU A 157 -2.83 -0.11 -13.35
C LEU A 157 -1.91 0.04 -12.13
N VAL A 158 -2.36 -0.44 -10.97
CA VAL A 158 -1.59 -0.38 -9.73
C VAL A 158 -0.81 -1.68 -9.54
N ASN A 159 0.52 -1.59 -9.55
CA ASN A 159 1.41 -2.71 -9.24
C ASN A 159 2.14 -2.45 -7.91
N ARG A 160 1.74 -3.17 -6.85
CA ARG A 160 2.39 -3.06 -5.54
C ARG A 160 3.68 -3.88 -5.50
N LEU A 161 4.79 -3.27 -5.89
CA LEU A 161 6.11 -3.91 -5.89
C LEU A 161 6.53 -4.35 -4.48
N ILE A 162 6.20 -3.53 -3.48
CA ILE A 162 6.33 -3.85 -2.06
C ILE A 162 5.03 -3.45 -1.39
N GLU A 163 4.15 -4.43 -1.16
CA GLU A 163 2.81 -4.19 -0.61
C GLU A 163 2.86 -3.48 0.73
N LYS A 164 3.66 -4.01 1.67
CA LYS A 164 3.99 -3.38 2.95
C LYS A 164 5.00 -4.24 3.69
N ILE A 165 6.17 -3.68 3.99
CA ILE A 165 7.05 -4.27 5.02
C ILE A 165 6.69 -3.59 6.35
N THR A 166 6.26 -4.34 7.36
CA THR A 166 5.98 -3.83 8.72
C THR A 166 7.07 -4.23 9.71
N ASP A 167 7.01 -3.67 10.92
CA ASP A 167 7.91 -4.01 12.04
C ASP A 167 9.41 -3.80 11.72
N ILE A 168 9.67 -2.85 10.83
CA ILE A 168 11.03 -2.43 10.48
C ILE A 168 11.44 -1.21 11.30
N ASN A 169 12.70 -1.19 11.73
CA ASN A 169 13.36 -0.01 12.23
C ASN A 169 14.18 0.59 11.10
N MET A 170 13.68 1.67 10.47
CA MET A 170 14.45 2.39 9.46
C MET A 170 15.53 3.24 10.14
N LEU A 171 16.78 2.79 10.04
CA LEU A 171 17.94 3.55 10.49
C LEU A 171 18.29 4.59 9.42
N LYS A 172 18.04 5.87 9.71
CA LYS A 172 18.48 6.97 8.86
C LYS A 172 19.96 7.23 9.16
N ILE A 173 20.83 7.04 8.16
CA ILE A 173 22.27 7.37 8.21
C ILE A 173 22.45 8.81 7.72
#